data_AF-I5C785-F1
#
_entry.id   AF-I5C785-F1
#
_cell.length_a   1.000
_cell.length_b   1.000
_cell.length_c   1.000
_cell.angle_alpha   90.00
_cell.angle_beta   90.00
_cell.angle_gamma   90.00
#
_symmetry.space_group_name_H-M   'P 1'
#
loop_
_entity.id
_entity.type
_entity.pdbx_description
1 polymer ?
#
loop_
_entity_poly.entity_id
_entity_poly.type
_entity_poly.pdbx_seq_one_letter_code
_entity_poly.pdbx_strand_id
1 'polypeptide(L)'
;MLFLGLVLLVKPIASAITIGAGGSGGIFAPSLFAGAIAGFLFSYVLNYLGWLPVSLPVAHFTLVAMCGLMSGVQHAPLSAIFLIAELTGGYALFLPLMLVSAISFLTTTYFDKASLYKQQLQDTGRYIPESTDEELLDQIDLRKITEKDLLPTEPEASLAELCELVKKSKRNIFPVLGADGALVGIVTLDDIRTIMFDPVKQHQLRVKNLMHSPPDFIFLGENMQIVMGKFERSGAWNLPVLADGKYLGFISKSRIFNAYRKRLIKQNQD
;
A
#
# COMPACT_ATOMS: atom_id res chain seq x y z
N MET A 1 5.91 -25.16 39.75
CA MET A 1 4.77 -25.32 38.81
C MET A 1 3.68 -24.30 39.05
N LEU A 2 3.13 -24.19 40.27
CA LEU A 2 2.10 -23.20 40.61
C LEU A 2 2.50 -21.76 40.23
N PHE A 3 3.72 -21.34 40.59
CA PHE A 3 4.23 -20.01 40.25
C PHE A 3 4.26 -19.74 38.74
N LEU A 4 4.81 -20.67 37.94
CA LEU A 4 4.89 -20.53 36.49
C LEU A 4 3.50 -20.54 35.84
N GLY A 5 2.58 -21.36 36.33
CA GLY A 5 1.19 -21.35 35.88
C GLY A 5 0.50 -20.02 36.18
N LEU A 6 0.74 -19.43 37.35
CA LEU A 6 0.23 -18.11 37.71
C LEU A 6 0.83 -17.02 36.79
N VAL A 7 2.14 -17.06 36.54
CA VAL A 7 2.81 -16.13 35.61
C VAL A 7 2.22 -16.24 34.20
N LEU A 8 1.95 -17.46 33.71
CA LEU A 8 1.34 -17.69 32.40
C LEU A 8 -0.03 -17.01 32.27
N LEU A 9 -0.83 -17.01 33.34
CA LEU A 9 -2.16 -16.39 33.35
C LEU A 9 -2.11 -14.88 33.57
N VAL A 10 -1.24 -14.40 34.47
CA VAL A 10 -1.17 -12.99 34.87
C VAL A 10 -0.41 -12.16 33.85
N LYS A 11 0.63 -12.70 33.20
CA LYS A 11 1.50 -11.93 32.31
C LYS A 11 0.78 -11.34 31.09
N PRO A 12 -0.08 -12.08 30.36
CA PRO A 12 -0.86 -11.52 29.26
C PRO A 12 -1.77 -10.38 29.72
N ILE A 13 -2.44 -10.53 30.87
CA ILE A 13 -3.30 -9.50 31.46
C ILE A 13 -2.49 -8.25 31.81
N ALA A 14 -1.34 -8.43 32.47
CA ALA A 14 -0.46 -7.32 32.82
C ALA A 14 0.05 -6.60 31.56
N SER A 15 0.40 -7.33 30.50
CA SER A 15 0.82 -6.73 29.23
C SER A 15 -0.30 -5.97 28.52
N ALA A 16 -1.53 -6.49 28.54
CA ALA A 16 -2.70 -5.80 28.00
C ALA A 16 -2.97 -4.49 28.75
N ILE A 17 -2.89 -4.50 30.09
CA ILE A 17 -3.06 -3.30 30.93
C ILE A 17 -1.97 -2.27 30.62
N THR A 18 -0.70 -2.69 30.52
CA THR A 18 0.41 -1.76 30.23
C THR A 18 0.26 -1.09 28.87
N ILE A 19 -0.11 -1.85 27.83
CA ILE A 19 -0.30 -1.31 26.48
C ILE A 19 -1.56 -0.43 26.43
N GLY A 20 -2.66 -0.87 27.06
CA GLY A 20 -3.91 -0.11 27.14
C GLY A 20 -3.78 1.19 27.94
N ALA A 21 -2.89 1.26 28.92
CA ALA A 21 -2.59 2.48 29.69
C ALA A 21 -1.70 3.49 28.94
N GLY A 22 -1.35 3.24 27.67
CA GLY A 22 -0.50 4.11 26.86
C GLY A 22 1.00 3.89 27.06
N GLY A 23 1.40 2.77 27.66
CA GLY A 23 2.80 2.38 27.77
C GLY A 23 3.41 2.07 26.39
N SER A 24 4.63 2.58 26.13
CA SER A 24 5.38 2.24 24.92
C SER A 24 5.99 0.84 25.06
N GLY A 25 5.23 -0.20 24.71
CA GLY A 25 5.67 -1.58 24.73
C GLY A 25 5.09 -2.39 23.57
N GLY A 26 5.86 -3.34 23.05
CA GLY A 26 5.38 -4.28 22.03
C GLY A 26 4.74 -5.53 22.62
N ILE A 27 3.82 -6.15 21.89
CA ILE A 27 3.22 -7.45 22.21
C ILE A 27 4.17 -8.64 21.97
N PHE A 28 5.31 -8.39 21.35
CA PHE A 28 6.27 -9.40 20.93
C PHE A 28 6.87 -10.20 22.11
N ALA A 29 7.57 -9.52 23.02
CA ALA A 29 8.27 -10.18 24.13
C ALA A 29 7.32 -10.87 25.13
N PRO A 30 6.16 -10.29 25.49
CA PRO A 30 5.16 -10.98 26.32
C PRO A 30 4.67 -12.28 25.70
N SER A 31 4.41 -12.27 24.38
CA SER A 31 3.94 -13.45 23.65
C SER A 31 5.01 -14.54 23.62
N LEU A 32 6.25 -14.17 23.32
CA LEU A 32 7.38 -15.11 23.31
C LEU A 32 7.55 -15.78 24.68
N PHE A 33 7.52 -14.98 25.75
CA PHE A 33 7.70 -15.47 27.12
C PHE A 33 6.54 -16.36 27.59
N ALA A 34 5.30 -15.98 27.30
CA ALA A 34 4.12 -16.79 27.63
C ALA A 34 4.14 -18.13 26.86
N GLY A 35 4.51 -18.13 25.58
CA GLY A 35 4.67 -19.35 24.79
C GLY A 35 5.76 -20.26 25.36
N ALA A 36 6.90 -19.69 25.79
CA ALA A 36 7.97 -20.46 26.43
C ALA A 36 7.49 -21.17 27.70
N ILE A 37 6.83 -20.44 28.60
CA ILE A 37 6.30 -21.01 29.84
C ILE A 37 5.26 -22.09 29.55
N ALA A 38 4.38 -21.87 28.58
CA ALA A 38 3.37 -22.85 28.18
C ALA A 38 3.99 -24.16 27.69
N GLY A 39 4.98 -24.09 26.77
CA GLY A 39 5.67 -25.28 26.25
C GLY A 39 6.51 -26.01 27.31
N PHE A 40 7.16 -25.25 28.20
CA PHE A 40 7.86 -25.80 29.36
C PHE A 40 6.92 -26.56 30.28
N LEU A 41 5.80 -25.92 30.70
CA LEU A 41 4.82 -26.55 31.58
C LEU A 41 4.21 -27.80 30.94
N PHE A 42 3.86 -27.73 29.66
CA PHE A 42 3.28 -28.85 28.93
C PHE A 42 4.20 -30.07 28.93
N SER A 43 5.45 -29.89 28.50
CA SER A 43 6.43 -30.99 28.45
C SER A 43 6.82 -31.50 29.83
N TYR A 44 7.03 -30.60 30.80
CA TYR A 44 7.41 -30.97 32.16
C TYR A 44 6.32 -31.77 32.88
N VAL A 45 5.06 -31.34 32.78
CA VAL A 45 3.92 -32.04 33.41
C VAL A 45 3.72 -33.42 32.80
N LEU A 46 3.78 -33.54 31.47
CA LEU A 46 3.65 -34.83 30.78
C LEU A 46 4.78 -35.80 31.14
N ASN A 47 6.01 -35.30 31.24
CA ASN A 47 7.16 -36.11 31.68
C ASN A 47 7.01 -36.54 33.13
N TYR A 48 6.53 -35.66 34.01
CA TYR A 48 6.31 -35.97 35.44
C TYR A 48 5.23 -37.02 35.64
N LEU A 49 4.13 -36.94 34.87
CA LEU A 49 3.02 -37.89 34.94
C LEU A 49 3.36 -39.27 34.36
N GLY A 50 4.46 -39.39 33.60
CA GLY A 50 4.88 -40.66 33.00
C GLY A 50 3.89 -41.22 31.98
N TRP A 51 3.02 -40.37 31.41
CA TRP A 51 1.96 -40.81 30.48
C TRP A 51 2.50 -41.26 29.11
N LEU A 52 3.71 -40.84 28.76
CA LEU A 52 4.36 -41.23 27.53
C LEU A 52 5.52 -42.20 27.80
N PRO A 53 5.73 -43.20 26.92
CA PRO A 53 6.85 -44.12 27.03
C PRO A 53 8.21 -43.47 26.75
N VAL A 54 8.22 -42.21 26.29
CA VAL A 54 9.42 -41.46 25.92
C VAL A 54 9.39 -40.09 26.60
N SER A 55 10.53 -39.67 27.14
CA SER A 55 10.72 -38.34 27.71
C SER A 55 10.71 -37.27 26.61
N LEU A 56 9.81 -36.30 26.74
CA LEU A 56 9.65 -35.17 25.83
C LEU A 56 10.83 -34.19 26.02
N PRO A 57 11.55 -33.79 24.94
CA PRO A 57 12.59 -32.78 25.03
C PRO A 57 12.00 -31.41 25.38
N VAL A 58 12.18 -30.99 26.64
CA VAL A 58 11.60 -29.74 27.18
C VAL A 58 11.98 -28.51 26.34
N ALA A 59 13.23 -28.44 25.89
CA ALA A 59 13.72 -27.34 25.05
C ALA A 59 12.95 -27.22 23.73
N HIS A 60 12.71 -28.34 23.03
CA HIS A 60 12.02 -28.31 21.74
C HIS A 60 10.56 -27.89 21.89
N PHE A 61 9.85 -28.41 22.88
CA PHE A 61 8.46 -28.03 23.14
C PHE A 61 8.32 -26.58 23.60
N THR A 62 9.29 -26.07 24.35
CA THR A 62 9.37 -24.65 24.72
C THR A 62 9.47 -23.79 23.46
N LEU A 63 10.42 -24.08 22.56
CA LEU A 63 10.65 -23.33 21.32
C LEU A 63 9.45 -23.38 20.35
N VAL A 64 8.83 -24.55 20.22
CA VAL A 64 7.66 -24.74 19.36
C VAL A 64 6.44 -23.99 19.90
N ALA A 65 6.23 -23.97 21.23
CA ALA A 65 5.17 -23.19 21.85
C ALA A 65 5.42 -21.67 21.78
N MET A 66 6.68 -21.22 21.89
CA MET A 66 7.09 -19.83 21.63
C MET A 66 6.68 -19.40 20.22
N CYS A 67 7.01 -20.23 19.21
CA CYS A 67 6.67 -19.98 17.81
C CYS A 67 5.16 -19.92 17.59
N GLY A 68 4.43 -20.90 18.13
CA GLY A 68 2.98 -20.99 18.01
C GLY A 68 2.30 -19.74 18.57
N LEU A 69 2.57 -19.41 19.83
CA LEU A 69 1.91 -18.27 20.48
C LEU A 69 2.25 -16.94 19.79
N MET A 70 3.51 -16.77 19.37
CA MET A 70 3.93 -15.59 18.60
C MET A 70 3.22 -15.48 17.25
N SER A 71 3.15 -16.59 16.51
CA SER A 71 2.48 -16.68 15.20
C SER A 71 1.00 -16.30 15.29
N GLY A 72 0.27 -16.86 16.26
CA GLY A 72 -1.14 -16.56 16.49
C GLY A 72 -1.35 -15.10 16.86
N VAL A 73 -0.66 -14.61 17.88
CA VAL A 73 -0.89 -13.24 18.41
C VAL A 73 -0.53 -12.15 17.38
N GLN A 74 0.55 -12.35 16.61
CA GLN A 74 1.03 -11.33 15.67
C GLN A 74 0.45 -11.49 14.26
N HIS A 75 -0.19 -12.62 13.94
CA HIS A 75 -0.55 -12.99 12.57
C HIS A 75 0.65 -12.99 11.60
N ALA A 76 1.84 -13.32 12.12
CA ALA A 76 3.11 -13.28 11.37
C ALA A 76 3.86 -14.63 11.48
N PRO A 77 3.33 -15.73 10.89
CA PRO A 77 3.87 -17.08 11.04
C PRO A 77 5.31 -17.22 10.55
N LEU A 78 5.64 -16.66 9.37
CA LEU A 78 6.98 -16.74 8.81
C LEU A 78 8.02 -16.07 9.72
N SER A 79 7.71 -14.88 10.23
CA SER A 79 8.58 -14.15 11.15
C SER A 79 8.84 -14.94 12.44
N ALA A 80 7.81 -15.59 13.00
CA ALA A 80 7.95 -16.43 14.18
C ALA A 80 8.83 -17.67 13.92
N ILE A 81 8.64 -18.35 12.77
CA ILE A 81 9.45 -19.52 12.41
C ILE A 81 10.93 -19.14 12.29
N PHE A 82 11.23 -18.08 11.53
CA PHE A 82 12.62 -17.67 11.29
C PHE A 82 13.30 -17.18 12.56
N LEU A 83 12.60 -16.39 13.38
CA LEU A 83 13.13 -15.93 14.66
C LEU A 83 13.54 -17.12 15.55
N ILE A 84 12.66 -18.10 15.72
CA ILE A 84 12.97 -19.25 16.58
C ILE A 84 14.06 -20.12 15.96
N ALA A 85 14.05 -20.35 14.65
CA ALA A 85 15.11 -21.09 13.96
C ALA A 85 16.47 -20.41 14.14
N GLU A 86 16.55 -19.10 13.99
CA GLU A 86 17.76 -18.30 14.16
C GLU A 86 18.25 -18.33 15.62
N LEU A 87 17.35 -18.14 16.59
CA LEU A 87 17.68 -18.24 18.02
C LEU A 87 18.25 -19.60 18.43
N THR A 88 17.83 -20.67 17.75
CA THR A 88 18.29 -22.04 18.03
C THR A 88 19.57 -22.43 17.28
N GLY A 89 20.02 -21.60 16.33
CA GLY A 89 21.23 -21.85 15.55
C GLY A 89 21.15 -23.07 14.62
N GLY A 90 19.94 -23.57 14.32
CA GLY A 90 19.78 -24.78 13.51
C GLY A 90 18.36 -24.98 12.95
N TYR A 91 18.28 -25.64 11.79
CA TYR A 91 17.03 -25.90 11.06
C TYR A 91 16.34 -27.22 11.43
N ALA A 92 16.82 -27.91 12.46
CA ALA A 92 16.28 -29.22 12.85
C ALA A 92 14.79 -29.16 13.28
N LEU A 93 14.36 -28.04 13.87
CA LEU A 93 12.98 -27.82 14.31
C LEU A 93 12.11 -27.12 13.27
N PHE A 94 12.63 -26.85 12.06
CA PHE A 94 11.92 -26.02 11.08
C PHE A 94 10.55 -26.60 10.70
N LEU A 95 10.47 -27.91 10.47
CA LEU A 95 9.21 -28.58 10.15
C LEU A 95 8.18 -28.53 11.30
N PRO A 96 8.51 -28.89 12.56
CA PRO A 96 7.64 -28.67 13.71
C PRO A 96 7.18 -27.21 13.89
N LEU A 97 8.08 -26.24 13.69
CA LEU A 97 7.77 -24.82 13.81
C LEU A 97 6.76 -24.37 12.75
N MET A 98 6.93 -24.82 11.50
CA MET A 98 5.97 -24.55 10.41
C MET A 98 4.59 -25.11 10.73
N LEU A 99 4.51 -26.36 11.20
CA LEU A 99 3.22 -26.98 11.53
C LEU A 99 2.50 -26.24 12.66
N VAL A 100 3.18 -25.97 13.77
CA VAL A 100 2.54 -25.32 14.92
C VAL A 100 2.19 -23.87 14.64
N SER A 101 3.05 -23.13 13.94
CA SER A 101 2.74 -21.75 13.53
C SER A 101 1.56 -21.69 12.57
N ALA A 102 1.45 -22.61 11.60
CA ALA A 102 0.33 -22.68 10.68
C ALA A 102 -0.98 -23.01 11.41
N ILE A 103 -0.99 -24.02 12.30
CA ILE A 103 -2.17 -24.38 13.08
C ILE A 103 -2.59 -23.22 13.98
N SER A 104 -1.64 -22.57 14.66
CA SER A 104 -1.93 -21.43 15.52
C SER A 104 -2.47 -20.24 14.73
N PHE A 105 -1.87 -19.92 13.58
CA PHE A 105 -2.33 -18.85 12.69
C PHE A 105 -3.73 -19.11 12.15
N LEU A 106 -4.01 -20.32 11.67
CA LEU A 106 -5.32 -20.70 11.15
C LEU A 106 -6.38 -20.67 12.24
N THR A 107 -6.07 -21.20 13.43
CA THR A 107 -7.00 -21.19 14.57
C THR A 107 -7.30 -19.74 14.97
N THR A 108 -6.26 -18.90 15.09
CA THR A 108 -6.46 -17.50 15.51
C THR A 108 -7.24 -16.73 14.44
N THR A 109 -6.89 -16.85 13.17
CA THR A 109 -7.57 -16.16 12.06
C THR A 109 -9.03 -16.59 11.89
N TYR A 110 -9.37 -17.80 12.32
CA TYR A 110 -10.75 -18.28 12.37
C TYR A 110 -11.59 -17.57 13.45
N PHE A 111 -11.04 -17.38 14.65
CA PHE A 111 -11.73 -16.73 15.77
C PHE A 111 -11.66 -15.19 15.71
N ASP A 112 -10.51 -14.64 15.35
CA ASP A 112 -10.25 -13.21 15.22
C ASP A 112 -9.62 -12.92 13.85
N LYS A 113 -10.35 -12.20 13.01
CA LYS A 113 -9.92 -11.88 11.63
C LYS A 113 -8.90 -10.74 11.60
N ALA A 114 -8.69 -10.03 12.70
CA ALA A 114 -7.80 -8.88 12.77
C ALA A 114 -6.65 -9.15 13.73
N SER A 115 -5.42 -8.88 13.28
CA SER A 115 -4.29 -8.86 14.21
C SER A 115 -4.44 -7.72 15.22
N LEU A 116 -3.82 -7.85 16.39
CA LEU A 116 -3.83 -6.78 17.40
C LEU A 116 -3.32 -5.43 16.85
N TYR A 117 -2.34 -5.47 15.94
CA TYR A 117 -1.87 -4.26 15.25
C TYR A 117 -2.94 -3.64 14.34
N LYS A 118 -3.71 -4.48 13.65
CA LYS A 118 -4.83 -4.03 12.81
C LYS A 118 -5.94 -3.41 13.66
N GLN A 119 -6.27 -4.02 14.79
CA GLN A 119 -7.23 -3.47 15.75
C GLN A 119 -6.75 -2.13 16.32
N GLN A 120 -5.48 -2.00 16.67
CA GLN A 120 -4.91 -0.74 17.17
C GLN A 120 -4.95 0.39 16.11
N LEU A 121 -4.77 0.06 14.83
CA LEU A 121 -4.97 1.00 13.73
C LEU A 121 -6.44 1.39 13.57
N GLN A 122 -7.38 0.45 13.78
CA GLN A 122 -8.82 0.72 13.73
C GLN A 122 -9.24 1.67 14.84
N ASP A 123 -8.81 1.41 16.08
CA ASP A 123 -9.14 2.24 17.25
C ASP A 123 -8.62 3.68 17.14
N THR A 124 -7.51 3.87 16.42
CA THR A 124 -6.94 5.20 16.16
C THR A 124 -7.51 5.91 14.93
N GLY A 125 -8.47 5.29 14.23
CA GLY A 125 -9.06 5.81 12.99
C GLY A 125 -8.08 5.87 11.82
N ARG A 126 -6.98 5.11 11.89
CA ARG A 126 -5.90 5.07 10.88
C ARG A 126 -5.89 3.79 10.06
N TYR A 127 -6.83 2.89 10.31
CA TYR A 127 -7.00 1.69 9.51
C TYR A 127 -7.76 2.02 8.23
N ILE A 128 -7.12 1.76 7.09
CA ILE A 128 -7.71 1.87 5.77
C ILE A 128 -7.78 0.44 5.22
N PRO A 129 -8.98 -0.16 5.07
CA PRO A 129 -9.12 -1.47 4.46
C PRO A 129 -8.70 -1.43 2.99
N GLU A 130 -7.94 -2.44 2.53
CA GLU A 130 -7.53 -2.54 1.11
C GLU A 130 -8.74 -2.51 0.15
N SER A 131 -9.87 -3.12 0.53
CA SER A 131 -11.10 -3.09 -0.27
C SER A 131 -11.79 -1.73 -0.27
N THR A 132 -11.64 -0.93 0.78
CA THR A 132 -12.26 0.40 0.87
C THR A 132 -11.57 1.39 -0.07
N ASP A 133 -10.25 1.25 -0.29
CA ASP A 133 -9.55 2.10 -1.26
C ASP A 133 -10.04 1.86 -2.67
N GLU A 134 -10.18 0.60 -3.06
CA GLU A 134 -10.75 0.23 -4.37
C GLU A 134 -12.19 0.73 -4.51
N GLU A 135 -13.05 0.50 -3.51
CA GLU A 135 -14.45 0.96 -3.51
C GLU A 135 -14.58 2.50 -3.58
N LEU A 136 -13.73 3.24 -2.88
CA LEU A 136 -13.74 4.70 -2.87
C LEU A 136 -13.24 5.29 -4.20
N LEU A 137 -12.21 4.67 -4.78
CA LEU A 137 -11.67 5.01 -6.10
C LEU A 137 -12.67 4.72 -7.21
N ASP A 138 -13.35 3.57 -7.17
CA ASP A 138 -14.38 3.17 -8.14
C ASP A 138 -15.53 4.15 -8.24
N GLN A 139 -15.88 4.79 -7.13
CA GLN A 139 -16.93 5.79 -7.13
C GLN A 139 -16.50 7.08 -7.85
N ILE A 140 -15.19 7.34 -8.07
CA ILE A 140 -14.71 8.63 -8.60
C ILE A 140 -15.04 8.73 -10.09
N ASP A 141 -15.87 9.72 -10.42
CA ASP A 141 -16.26 9.99 -11.80
C ASP A 141 -15.13 10.75 -12.54
N LEU A 142 -14.48 10.08 -13.49
CA LEU A 142 -13.44 10.64 -14.35
C LEU A 142 -13.89 11.95 -15.03
N ARG A 143 -15.17 12.07 -15.42
CA ARG A 143 -15.71 13.27 -16.08
C ARG A 143 -15.63 14.50 -15.17
N LYS A 144 -15.84 14.32 -13.87
CA LYS A 144 -15.83 15.41 -12.88
C LYS A 144 -14.43 15.86 -12.51
N ILE A 145 -13.45 14.96 -12.63
CA ILE A 145 -12.05 15.26 -12.31
C ILE A 145 -11.21 15.63 -13.53
N THR A 146 -11.73 15.50 -14.76
CA THR A 146 -11.04 15.92 -15.98
C THR A 146 -10.86 17.44 -16.01
N GLU A 147 -9.60 17.86 -16.13
CA GLU A 147 -9.14 19.25 -16.16
C GLU A 147 -9.10 19.74 -17.62
N LYS A 148 -9.79 20.86 -17.89
CA LYS A 148 -9.96 21.44 -19.23
C LYS A 148 -9.27 22.79 -19.41
N ASP A 149 -8.46 23.20 -18.45
CA ASP A 149 -7.74 24.48 -18.41
C ASP A 149 -6.38 24.44 -19.13
N LEU A 150 -6.07 23.33 -19.81
CA LEU A 150 -4.90 23.20 -20.68
C LEU A 150 -5.24 23.76 -22.06
N LEU A 151 -4.50 24.79 -22.48
CA LEU A 151 -4.72 25.45 -23.76
C LEU A 151 -4.14 24.60 -24.91
N PRO A 152 -4.96 24.18 -25.88
CA PRO A 152 -4.48 23.41 -27.02
C PRO A 152 -3.73 24.28 -28.03
N THR A 153 -2.91 23.62 -28.85
CA THR A 153 -2.24 24.19 -30.02
C THR A 153 -2.40 23.26 -31.23
N GLU A 154 -2.05 23.73 -32.41
CA GLU A 154 -2.16 22.99 -33.67
C GLU A 154 -0.78 22.54 -34.18
N PRO A 155 -0.66 21.43 -34.94
CA PRO A 155 0.62 20.93 -35.46
C PRO A 155 1.39 21.93 -36.33
N GLU A 156 0.66 22.72 -37.12
CA GLU A 156 1.23 23.72 -38.02
C GLU A 156 1.46 25.08 -37.34
N ALA A 157 1.10 25.23 -36.05
CA ALA A 157 1.38 26.44 -35.31
C ALA A 157 2.90 26.68 -35.18
N SER A 158 3.31 27.94 -35.17
CA SER A 158 4.70 28.35 -34.99
C SER A 158 5.12 28.28 -33.52
N LEU A 159 6.44 28.19 -33.27
CA LEU A 159 6.97 28.32 -31.91
C LEU A 159 6.65 29.69 -31.30
N ALA A 160 6.57 30.76 -32.10
CA ALA A 160 6.11 32.07 -31.63
C ALA A 160 4.70 32.04 -31.04
N GLU A 161 3.75 31.41 -31.73
CA GLU A 161 2.37 31.24 -31.25
C GLU A 161 2.31 30.39 -29.98
N LEU A 162 3.12 29.31 -29.92
CA LEU A 162 3.25 28.50 -28.71
C LEU A 162 3.81 29.32 -27.53
N CYS A 163 4.80 30.19 -27.77
CA CYS A 163 5.32 31.09 -26.73
C CYS A 163 4.26 32.08 -26.21
N GLU A 164 3.35 32.55 -27.06
CA GLU A 164 2.22 33.36 -26.62
C GLU A 164 1.21 32.56 -25.77
N LEU A 165 1.01 31.28 -26.08
CA LEU A 165 0.22 30.37 -25.24
C LEU A 165 0.89 30.15 -23.88
N VAL A 166 2.22 29.99 -23.84
CA VAL A 166 2.99 29.85 -22.59
C VAL A 166 2.78 31.04 -21.67
N LYS A 167 2.75 32.27 -22.19
CA LYS A 167 2.51 33.48 -21.39
C LYS A 167 1.12 33.51 -20.74
N LYS A 168 0.12 32.91 -21.39
CA LYS A 168 -1.28 32.90 -20.92
C LYS A 168 -1.60 31.69 -20.04
N SER A 169 -0.91 30.58 -20.27
CA SER A 169 -1.14 29.31 -19.59
C SER A 169 -0.54 29.30 -18.18
N LYS A 170 -1.26 28.69 -17.24
CA LYS A 170 -0.73 28.34 -15.91
C LYS A 170 -0.19 26.91 -15.86
N ARG A 171 -0.24 26.19 -16.98
CA ARG A 171 0.10 24.78 -17.14
C ARG A 171 1.35 24.64 -17.99
N ASN A 172 2.16 23.63 -17.68
CA ASN A 172 3.42 23.35 -18.35
C ASN A 172 3.30 22.28 -19.45
N ILE A 173 2.07 21.95 -19.87
CA ILE A 173 1.77 20.94 -20.89
C ILE A 173 0.74 21.56 -21.84
N PHE A 174 0.98 21.39 -23.14
CA PHE A 174 0.17 21.93 -24.22
C PHE A 174 -0.25 20.77 -25.13
N PRO A 175 -1.53 20.37 -25.14
CA PRO A 175 -2.02 19.35 -26.05
C PRO A 175 -2.00 19.86 -27.49
N VAL A 176 -1.52 19.02 -28.41
CA VAL A 176 -1.53 19.31 -29.85
C VAL A 176 -2.70 18.57 -30.48
N LEU A 177 -3.63 19.32 -31.08
CA LEU A 177 -4.86 18.77 -31.64
C LEU A 177 -4.86 18.82 -33.17
N GLY A 178 -5.27 17.72 -33.79
CA GLY A 178 -5.55 17.67 -35.22
C GLY A 178 -6.83 18.42 -35.59
N ALA A 179 -7.09 18.58 -36.90
CA ALA A 179 -8.27 19.28 -37.42
C ALA A 179 -9.61 18.64 -37.01
N ASP A 180 -9.61 17.37 -36.64
CA ASP A 180 -10.75 16.58 -36.17
C ASP A 180 -10.96 16.60 -34.65
N GLY A 181 -10.07 17.30 -33.92
CA GLY A 181 -10.05 17.32 -32.45
C GLY A 181 -9.40 16.09 -31.82
N ALA A 182 -8.72 15.24 -32.61
CA ALA A 182 -7.91 14.15 -32.08
C ALA A 182 -6.63 14.68 -31.45
N LEU A 183 -6.18 14.04 -30.36
CA LEU A 183 -4.89 14.34 -29.76
C LEU A 183 -3.79 13.71 -30.62
N VAL A 184 -2.95 14.54 -31.24
CA VAL A 184 -1.85 14.06 -32.11
C VAL A 184 -0.49 14.11 -31.40
N GLY A 185 -0.37 14.84 -30.30
CA GLY A 185 0.83 14.90 -29.49
C GLY A 185 0.68 15.84 -28.29
N ILE A 186 1.75 15.98 -27.53
CA ILE A 186 1.88 16.99 -26.48
C ILE A 186 3.19 17.74 -26.65
N VAL A 187 3.22 18.98 -26.18
CA VAL A 187 4.45 19.74 -25.96
C VAL A 187 4.49 20.16 -24.52
N THR A 188 5.60 19.91 -23.84
CA THR A 188 5.85 20.40 -22.48
C THR A 188 6.66 21.68 -22.53
N LEU A 189 6.60 22.46 -21.45
CA LEU A 189 7.45 23.65 -21.32
C LEU A 189 8.94 23.28 -21.34
N ASP A 190 9.30 22.08 -20.86
CA ASP A 190 10.68 21.60 -20.83
C ASP A 190 11.22 21.36 -22.24
N ASP A 191 10.39 20.87 -23.17
CA ASP A 191 10.80 20.61 -24.58
C ASP A 191 11.26 21.87 -25.30
N ILE A 192 10.65 23.02 -24.96
CA ILE A 192 10.89 24.29 -25.65
C ILE A 192 11.75 25.27 -24.84
N ARG A 193 12.05 25.00 -23.56
CA ARG A 193 12.69 25.97 -22.65
C ARG A 193 14.01 26.54 -23.17
N THR A 194 14.80 25.73 -23.87
CA THR A 194 16.12 26.13 -24.40
C THR A 194 16.04 26.91 -25.71
N ILE A 195 14.90 26.86 -26.40
CA ILE A 195 14.71 27.45 -27.73
C ILE A 195 13.62 28.52 -27.76
N MET A 196 12.80 28.64 -26.72
CA MET A 196 11.63 29.53 -26.68
C MET A 196 11.97 31.02 -26.82
N PHE A 197 13.21 31.41 -26.53
CA PHE A 197 13.68 32.80 -26.62
C PHE A 197 14.53 33.08 -27.87
N ASP A 198 14.75 32.09 -28.73
CA ASP A 198 15.52 32.25 -29.97
C ASP A 198 14.62 32.84 -31.08
N PRO A 199 14.86 34.10 -31.53
CA PRO A 199 13.99 34.78 -32.49
C PRO A 199 13.94 34.09 -33.85
N VAL A 200 15.02 33.42 -34.25
CA VAL A 200 15.10 32.72 -35.54
C VAL A 200 14.26 31.45 -35.48
N LYS A 201 14.41 30.68 -34.40
CA LYS A 201 13.66 29.43 -34.19
C LYS A 201 12.17 29.67 -34.01
N GLN A 202 11.77 30.79 -33.40
CA GLN A 202 10.36 31.15 -33.24
C GLN A 202 9.59 31.20 -34.56
N HIS A 203 10.23 31.60 -35.65
CA HIS A 203 9.62 31.70 -36.98
C HIS A 203 9.80 30.43 -37.82
N GLN A 204 10.90 29.70 -37.63
CA GLN A 204 11.24 28.52 -38.44
C GLN A 204 10.63 27.22 -37.91
N LEU A 205 10.54 27.06 -36.59
CA LEU A 205 10.05 25.82 -35.98
C LEU A 205 8.53 25.80 -35.86
N ARG A 206 7.97 24.63 -36.18
CA ARG A 206 6.55 24.33 -36.05
C ARG A 206 6.33 23.35 -34.91
N VAL A 207 5.15 23.39 -34.30
CA VAL A 207 4.77 22.52 -33.18
C VAL A 207 4.92 21.04 -33.52
N LYS A 208 4.58 20.61 -34.74
CA LYS A 208 4.74 19.21 -35.18
C LYS A 208 6.17 18.69 -35.09
N ASN A 209 7.17 19.58 -35.14
CA ASN A 209 8.59 19.23 -35.04
C ASN A 209 9.06 19.13 -33.58
N LEU A 210 8.24 19.63 -32.64
CA LEU A 210 8.55 19.74 -31.21
C LEU A 210 7.72 18.79 -30.36
N MET A 211 6.54 18.39 -30.86
CA MET A 211 5.63 17.52 -30.14
C MET A 211 6.17 16.09 -30.02
N HIS A 212 5.80 15.44 -28.93
CA HIS A 212 6.05 14.03 -28.71
C HIS A 212 4.76 13.34 -28.24
N SER A 213 4.75 12.01 -28.29
CA SER A 213 3.64 11.24 -27.73
C SER A 213 3.59 11.42 -26.21
N PRO A 214 2.39 11.57 -25.61
CA PRO A 214 2.26 11.50 -24.16
C PRO A 214 2.65 10.10 -23.67
N PRO A 215 3.08 9.96 -22.40
CA PRO A 215 3.62 8.71 -21.90
C PRO A 215 2.55 7.61 -21.74
N ASP A 216 1.27 7.97 -21.59
CA ASP A 216 0.11 7.08 -21.66
C ASP A 216 -1.16 7.92 -21.94
N PHE A 217 -2.32 7.30 -22.09
CA PHE A 217 -3.63 7.97 -22.28
C PHE A 217 -4.68 7.34 -21.38
N ILE A 218 -5.63 8.12 -20.88
CA ILE A 218 -6.80 7.63 -20.13
C ILE A 218 -8.01 7.61 -21.05
N PHE A 219 -8.73 6.51 -21.14
CA PHE A 219 -10.03 6.48 -21.81
C PHE A 219 -11.13 6.74 -20.79
N LEU A 220 -12.12 7.58 -21.14
CA LEU A 220 -13.16 8.01 -20.19
C LEU A 220 -14.02 6.86 -19.62
N GLY A 221 -14.06 5.71 -20.30
CA GLY A 221 -14.75 4.51 -19.85
C GLY A 221 -13.91 3.57 -18.97
N GLU A 222 -12.65 3.91 -18.69
CA GLU A 222 -11.78 3.08 -17.87
C GLU A 222 -12.14 3.14 -16.39
N ASN A 223 -11.95 2.01 -15.74
CA ASN A 223 -12.01 1.92 -14.29
C ASN A 223 -10.77 2.60 -13.65
N MET A 224 -10.93 3.13 -12.44
CA MET A 224 -9.91 3.94 -11.77
C MET A 224 -8.62 3.17 -11.48
N GLN A 225 -8.67 1.86 -11.32
CA GLN A 225 -7.54 0.99 -11.01
C GLN A 225 -6.62 0.91 -12.24
N ILE A 226 -7.23 0.82 -13.43
CA ILE A 226 -6.49 0.90 -14.71
C ILE A 226 -5.84 2.27 -14.83
N VAL A 227 -6.56 3.34 -14.51
CA VAL A 227 -6.06 4.72 -14.55
C VAL A 227 -4.86 4.91 -13.60
N MET A 228 -4.97 4.44 -12.36
CA MET A 228 -3.88 4.49 -11.38
C MET A 228 -2.67 3.68 -11.84
N GLY A 229 -2.88 2.48 -12.38
CA GLY A 229 -1.81 1.66 -12.96
C GLY A 229 -1.10 2.35 -14.12
N LYS A 230 -1.81 3.13 -14.96
CA LYS A 230 -1.19 3.97 -16.00
C LYS A 230 -0.30 5.06 -15.41
N PHE A 231 -0.74 5.74 -14.36
CA PHE A 231 0.09 6.74 -13.66
C PHE A 231 1.35 6.12 -13.04
N GLU A 232 1.24 4.93 -12.46
CA GLU A 232 2.38 4.23 -11.85
C GLU A 232 3.38 3.75 -12.89
N ARG A 233 2.91 3.10 -13.96
CA ARG A 233 3.77 2.58 -15.03
C ARG A 233 4.44 3.70 -15.82
N SER A 234 3.72 4.76 -16.13
CA SER A 234 4.25 5.90 -16.90
C SER A 234 5.13 6.84 -16.07
N GLY A 235 4.97 6.86 -14.75
CA GLY A 235 5.57 7.87 -13.88
C GLY A 235 5.08 9.29 -14.14
N ALA A 236 4.03 9.46 -14.96
CA ALA A 236 3.54 10.76 -15.37
C ALA A 236 2.81 11.49 -14.24
N TRP A 237 2.86 12.82 -14.25
CA TRP A 237 2.05 13.64 -13.32
C TRP A 237 0.66 13.97 -13.89
N ASN A 238 0.55 14.02 -15.22
CA ASN A 238 -0.66 14.34 -15.95
C ASN A 238 -0.78 13.39 -17.15
N LEU A 239 -1.97 12.84 -17.37
CA LEU A 239 -2.27 12.03 -18.53
C LEU A 239 -3.47 12.61 -19.29
N PRO A 240 -3.43 12.64 -20.62
CA PRO A 240 -4.55 13.10 -21.43
C PRO A 240 -5.72 12.12 -21.34
N VAL A 241 -6.94 12.66 -21.36
CA VAL A 241 -8.19 11.91 -21.38
C VAL A 241 -8.78 11.95 -22.78
N LEU A 242 -9.09 10.77 -23.30
CA LEU A 242 -9.70 10.56 -24.61
C LEU A 242 -11.11 9.95 -24.47
N ALA A 243 -12.01 10.35 -25.35
CA ALA A 243 -13.29 9.67 -25.59
C ALA A 243 -13.59 9.66 -27.07
N ASP A 244 -13.97 8.50 -27.61
CA ASP A 244 -14.34 8.32 -29.02
C ASP A 244 -13.28 8.90 -30.00
N GLY A 245 -12.00 8.72 -29.67
CA GLY A 245 -10.86 9.22 -30.45
C GLY A 245 -10.57 10.72 -30.31
N LYS A 246 -11.36 11.46 -29.52
CA LYS A 246 -11.21 12.91 -29.31
C LYS A 246 -10.58 13.23 -27.97
N TYR A 247 -9.82 14.33 -27.96
CA TYR A 247 -9.26 14.90 -26.74
C TYR A 247 -10.35 15.56 -25.88
N LEU A 248 -10.37 15.26 -24.58
CA LEU A 248 -11.32 15.86 -23.62
C LEU A 248 -10.68 16.78 -22.57
N GLY A 249 -9.40 16.57 -22.25
CA GLY A 249 -8.72 17.22 -21.14
C GLY A 249 -7.55 16.39 -20.62
N PHE A 250 -7.05 16.75 -19.44
CA PHE A 250 -6.08 15.93 -18.70
C PHE A 250 -6.65 15.55 -17.34
N ILE A 251 -6.09 14.50 -16.74
CA ILE A 251 -6.23 14.25 -15.32
C ILE A 251 -4.83 14.32 -14.71
N SER A 252 -4.69 15.06 -13.61
CA SER A 252 -3.49 15.02 -12.78
C SER A 252 -3.61 13.99 -11.67
N LYS A 253 -2.49 13.37 -11.30
CA LYS A 253 -2.42 12.44 -10.16
C LYS A 253 -2.93 13.11 -8.87
N SER A 254 -2.57 14.38 -8.67
CA SER A 254 -3.02 15.20 -7.54
C SER A 254 -4.54 15.38 -7.50
N ARG A 255 -5.22 15.46 -8.65
CA ARG A 255 -6.67 15.60 -8.70
C ARG A 255 -7.37 14.32 -8.25
N ILE A 256 -6.86 13.16 -8.65
CA ILE A 256 -7.37 11.85 -8.18
C ILE A 256 -7.21 11.75 -6.67
N PHE A 257 -6.02 11.99 -6.12
CA PHE A 257 -5.79 11.93 -4.67
C PHE A 257 -6.68 12.90 -3.87
N ASN A 258 -6.89 14.11 -4.39
CA ASN A 258 -7.79 15.07 -3.74
C ASN A 258 -9.26 14.61 -3.77
N ALA A 259 -9.70 14.00 -4.87
CA ALA A 259 -11.06 13.45 -4.98
C ALA A 259 -11.26 12.26 -4.04
N TYR A 260 -10.27 11.36 -3.99
CA TYR A 260 -10.21 10.23 -3.05
C TYR A 260 -10.25 10.71 -1.59
N ARG A 261 -9.39 11.66 -1.21
CA ARG A 261 -9.34 12.19 0.17
C ARG A 261 -10.66 12.82 0.60
N LYS A 262 -11.33 13.56 -0.30
CA LYS A 262 -12.66 14.13 -0.01
C LYS A 262 -13.70 13.05 0.28
N ARG A 263 -13.63 11.92 -0.41
CA ARG A 263 -14.51 10.78 -0.18
C ARG A 263 -14.21 10.08 1.13
N LEU A 264 -12.94 9.82 1.42
CA LEU A 264 -12.49 9.20 2.67
C LEU A 264 -12.96 10.01 3.89
N ILE A 265 -12.83 11.34 3.86
CA ILE A 265 -13.31 12.21 4.95
C ILE A 265 -14.83 12.10 5.11
N LYS A 266 -15.58 12.03 4.01
CA LYS A 266 -17.05 11.92 4.05
C LYS A 266 -17.50 10.59 4.65
N GLN A 267 -16.86 9.48 4.27
CA GLN A 267 -17.16 8.16 4.82
C GLN A 267 -16.89 8.05 6.32
N ASN A 268 -15.89 8.77 6.84
CA ASN A 268 -15.60 8.78 8.28
C ASN A 268 -16.55 9.69 9.09
N GLN A 269 -17.43 10.47 8.45
CA GLN A 269 -18.41 11.33 9.11
C GLN A 269 -19.83 10.75 9.12
N ASP A 270 -20.10 9.77 8.26
CA ASP A 270 -21.37 9.02 8.15
C ASP A 270 -21.29 7.72 8.96
#